data_AF-A0A6B9ZGF1-F1
#
_entry.id   AF-A0A6B9ZGF1-F1
#
_cell.length_a   1.000
_cell.length_b   1.000
_cell.length_c   1.000
_cell.angle_alpha   90.00
_cell.angle_beta   90.00
_cell.angle_gamma   90.00
#
_symmetry.space_group_name_H-M   'P 1'
#
loop_
_entity.id
_entity.type
_entity.pdbx_description
1 polymer ?
#
loop_
_entity_poly.entity_id
_entity_poly.type
_entity_poly.pdbx_seq_one_letter_code
_entity_poly.pdbx_strand_id
1 'polypeptide(L)'
;MAKKIKETPEDAPKKGRGRKIKTVEALIEDIAAKRKSLKSIFLSGDFISLRELESLFTKAMASEMGVNHTNFTAKFRTPVNFSLHEIHRLAHYIGIDPQLISKQADMEIASNKDLQVKLKKFKSVKDMKQYNSK
;
A
#
# COMPACT_ATOMS: atom_id res chain seq x y z
N MET A 1 66.65 -4.00 -11.07
CA MET A 1 66.13 -2.61 -10.96
C MET A 1 64.61 -2.65 -11.03
N ALA A 2 63.95 -1.90 -10.15
CA ALA A 2 62.56 -2.09 -9.72
C ALA A 2 61.49 -1.68 -10.75
N LYS A 3 60.37 -2.42 -10.80
CA LYS A 3 59.14 -2.00 -11.50
C LYS A 3 58.41 -0.97 -10.65
N LYS A 4 58.27 0.26 -11.15
CA LYS A 4 57.44 1.33 -10.55
C LYS A 4 55.97 0.89 -10.52
N ILE A 5 55.41 0.78 -9.32
CA ILE A 5 53.96 0.68 -9.09
C ILE A 5 53.39 2.09 -9.32
N LYS A 6 52.44 2.23 -10.24
CA LYS A 6 51.65 3.45 -10.39
C LYS A 6 50.66 3.47 -9.23
N GLU A 7 50.89 4.34 -8.25
CA GLU A 7 49.90 4.70 -7.24
C GLU A 7 48.72 5.37 -7.94
N THR A 8 47.57 4.69 -7.95
CA THR A 8 46.29 5.31 -8.26
C THR A 8 45.87 6.19 -7.08
N PRO A 9 45.50 7.46 -7.31
CA PRO A 9 44.97 8.30 -6.24
C PRO A 9 43.61 7.75 -5.78
N GLU A 10 43.47 7.51 -4.47
CA GLU A 10 42.28 6.93 -3.82
C GLU A 10 41.08 7.90 -3.73
N ASP A 11 41.18 9.14 -4.18
CA ASP A 11 40.13 10.15 -3.97
C ASP A 11 39.48 10.65 -5.26
N ALA A 12 38.81 9.74 -5.96
CA ALA A 12 37.75 10.14 -6.89
C ALA A 12 36.40 9.70 -6.30
N PRO A 13 35.53 10.64 -5.85
CA PRO A 13 34.21 10.26 -5.41
C PRO A 13 33.45 9.69 -6.61
N LYS A 14 33.14 8.39 -6.56
CA LYS A 14 32.20 7.76 -7.49
C LYS A 14 30.93 8.61 -7.46
N LYS A 15 30.57 9.22 -8.59
CA LYS A 15 29.25 9.84 -8.82
C LYS A 15 28.18 8.75 -8.79
N GLY A 16 27.93 8.18 -7.60
CA GLY A 16 26.69 7.49 -7.30
C GLY A 16 25.60 8.54 -7.31
N ARG A 17 24.54 8.31 -8.09
CA ARG A 17 23.30 9.12 -8.03
C ARG A 17 22.92 9.27 -6.55
N GLY A 18 23.23 10.42 -5.98
CA GLY A 18 22.98 10.72 -4.59
C GLY A 18 21.49 10.58 -4.35
N ARG A 19 21.09 9.53 -3.63
CA ARG A 19 19.78 9.49 -3.00
C ARG A 19 19.79 10.73 -2.11
N LYS A 20 19.02 11.77 -2.45
CA LYS A 20 18.79 12.89 -1.54
C LYS A 20 18.20 12.26 -0.28
N ILE A 21 19.03 12.12 0.76
CA ILE A 21 18.59 11.62 2.05
C ILE A 21 17.70 12.75 2.59
N LYS A 22 16.38 12.54 2.56
CA LYS A 22 15.45 13.45 3.24
C LYS A 22 15.84 13.47 4.72
N THR A 23 15.87 14.65 5.34
CA THR A 23 16.01 14.75 6.78
C THR A 23 14.81 14.08 7.46
N VAL A 24 14.99 13.64 8.70
CA VAL A 24 13.91 13.00 9.48
C VAL A 24 12.71 13.95 9.61
N GLU A 25 12.97 15.24 9.83
CA GLU A 25 11.97 16.31 9.88
C GLU A 25 11.16 16.41 8.58
N ALA A 26 11.82 16.45 7.43
CA ALA A 26 11.16 16.51 6.13
C ALA A 26 10.32 15.25 5.84
N LEU A 27 10.68 14.09 6.41
CA LEU A 27 9.90 12.87 6.30
C LEU A 27 8.63 12.93 7.18
N ILE A 28 8.75 13.44 8.41
CA ILE A 28 7.61 13.64 9.31
C ILE A 28 6.60 14.61 8.70
N GLU A 29 7.05 15.72 8.13
CA GLU A 29 6.18 16.69 7.46
C GLU A 29 5.48 16.11 6.23
N ASP A 30 6.20 15.36 5.38
CA ASP A 30 5.64 14.68 4.20
C ASP A 30 4.56 13.66 4.59
N ILE A 31 4.80 12.87 5.64
CA ILE A 31 3.83 11.93 6.19
C ILE A 31 2.60 12.66 6.72
N ALA A 32 2.79 13.72 7.51
CA ALA A 32 1.70 14.49 8.08
C ALA A 32 0.82 15.12 6.98
N ALA A 33 1.45 15.68 5.94
CA ALA A 33 0.75 16.25 4.79
C ALA A 33 -0.07 15.18 4.06
N LYS A 34 0.52 14.02 3.73
CA LYS A 34 -0.19 12.94 3.04
C LYS A 34 -1.33 12.34 3.86
N ARG A 35 -1.13 12.19 5.17
CA ARG A 35 -2.18 11.78 6.09
C ARG A 35 -3.35 12.76 6.07
N LYS A 36 -3.07 14.07 6.09
CA LYS A 36 -4.10 15.11 6.01
C LYS A 36 -4.84 15.06 4.67
N SER A 37 -4.14 14.86 3.56
CA SER A 37 -4.76 14.71 2.23
C SER A 37 -5.68 13.48 2.18
N LEU A 38 -5.21 12.32 2.65
CA LEU A 38 -6.04 11.11 2.73
C LEU A 38 -7.30 11.35 3.58
N LYS A 39 -7.14 11.97 4.76
CA LYS A 39 -8.26 12.32 5.63
C LYS A 39 -9.28 13.20 4.90
N SER A 40 -8.81 14.24 4.22
CA SER A 40 -9.67 15.16 3.47
C SER A 40 -10.45 14.46 2.38
N ILE A 41 -9.79 13.60 1.60
CA ILE A 41 -10.42 12.89 0.47
C ILE A 41 -11.49 11.91 0.97
N PHE A 42 -11.21 11.17 2.05
CA PHE A 42 -12.21 10.28 2.65
C PHE A 42 -13.42 11.02 3.22
N LEU A 43 -13.21 12.20 3.82
CA LEU A 43 -14.29 12.99 4.39
C LEU A 43 -15.12 13.71 3.31
N SER A 44 -14.51 14.14 2.21
CA SER A 44 -15.24 14.77 1.12
C SER A 44 -15.99 13.74 0.28
N GLY A 45 -15.47 12.51 0.18
CA GLY A 45 -16.02 11.48 -0.69
C GLY A 45 -15.76 11.75 -2.18
N ASP A 46 -14.88 12.70 -2.51
CA ASP A 46 -14.59 13.14 -3.88
C ASP A 46 -13.54 12.24 -4.55
N PHE A 47 -13.77 10.94 -4.55
CA PHE A 47 -12.92 10.00 -5.28
C PHE A 47 -13.74 8.81 -5.76
N ILE A 48 -13.37 8.27 -6.93
CA ILE A 48 -14.16 7.22 -7.59
C ILE A 48 -13.71 5.85 -7.07
N SER A 49 -12.42 5.68 -6.79
CA SER A 49 -11.83 4.42 -6.34
C SER A 49 -10.72 4.59 -5.31
N LEU A 50 -10.63 3.66 -4.37
CA LEU A 50 -9.55 3.56 -3.38
C LEU A 50 -8.16 3.50 -4.05
N ARG A 51 -8.10 3.04 -5.30
CA ARG A 51 -6.87 3.02 -6.11
C ARG A 51 -6.25 4.41 -6.27
N GLU A 52 -7.04 5.47 -6.34
CA GLU A 52 -6.54 6.84 -6.46
C GLU A 52 -5.68 7.25 -5.25
N LEU A 53 -5.98 6.69 -4.09
CA LEU A 53 -5.29 6.93 -2.82
C LEU A 53 -3.97 6.18 -2.71
N GLU A 54 -3.71 5.20 -3.59
CA GLU A 54 -2.51 4.36 -3.55
C GLU A 54 -1.22 5.20 -3.58
N SER A 55 -1.20 6.25 -4.41
CA SER A 55 -0.04 7.13 -4.59
C SER A 55 0.29 7.95 -3.34
N LEU A 56 -0.71 8.22 -2.50
CA LEU A 56 -0.56 8.95 -1.25
C LEU A 56 -0.03 8.05 -0.12
N PHE A 57 -0.17 6.72 -0.26
CA PHE A 57 0.30 5.78 0.74
C PHE A 57 1.78 5.40 0.51
N THR A 58 2.66 6.03 1.29
CA THR A 58 4.11 5.85 1.14
C THR A 58 4.67 4.67 1.92
N LYS A 59 5.87 4.22 1.55
CA LYS A 59 6.63 3.21 2.31
C LYS A 59 6.92 3.65 3.75
N ALA A 60 7.11 4.95 3.98
CA ALA A 60 7.35 5.48 5.31
C ALA A 60 6.10 5.35 6.20
N MET A 61 4.92 5.70 5.67
CA MET A 61 3.64 5.49 6.34
C MET A 61 3.37 4.01 6.61
N ALA A 62 3.67 3.12 5.66
CA ALA A 62 3.56 1.68 5.87
C ALA A 62 4.47 1.20 7.01
N SER A 63 5.67 1.76 7.12
CA SER A 63 6.61 1.44 8.19
C SER A 63 6.11 1.93 9.56
N GLU A 64 5.58 3.14 9.65
CA GLU A 64 4.92 3.66 10.87
C GLU A 64 3.70 2.83 11.27
N MET A 65 2.91 2.43 10.29
CA MET A 65 1.78 1.52 10.48
C MET A 65 2.22 0.08 10.74
N GLY A 66 3.50 -0.28 10.69
CA GLY A 66 3.95 -1.66 10.89
C GLY A 66 3.33 -2.67 9.90
N VAL A 67 3.10 -2.25 8.65
CA VAL A 67 2.56 -3.10 7.58
C VAL A 67 3.53 -3.19 6.40
N ASN A 68 3.44 -4.27 5.63
CA ASN A 68 4.21 -4.38 4.40
C ASN A 68 3.64 -3.44 3.33
N HIS A 69 4.45 -2.49 2.85
CA HIS A 69 4.01 -1.48 1.87
C HIS A 69 3.40 -2.09 0.61
N THR A 70 4.07 -3.06 -0.03
CA THR A 70 3.61 -3.66 -1.29
C THR A 70 2.31 -4.43 -1.13
N ASN A 71 2.18 -5.21 -0.05
CA ASN A 71 0.96 -5.96 0.21
C ASN A 71 -0.21 -5.02 0.54
N PHE A 72 0.06 -3.93 1.27
CA PHE A 72 -0.96 -2.98 1.67
C PHE A 72 -1.41 -2.09 0.51
N THR A 73 -0.49 -1.62 -0.34
CA THR A 73 -0.84 -0.84 -1.54
C THR A 73 -1.67 -1.63 -2.54
N ALA A 74 -1.40 -2.94 -2.68
CA ALA A 74 -2.21 -3.81 -3.54
C ALA A 74 -3.70 -3.86 -3.13
N LYS A 75 -4.02 -3.61 -1.85
CA LYS A 75 -5.40 -3.62 -1.34
C LYS A 75 -6.20 -2.41 -1.77
N PHE A 76 -5.55 -1.26 -1.97
CA PHE A 76 -6.20 -0.09 -2.59
C PHE A 76 -6.66 -0.39 -4.03
N ARG A 77 -5.99 -1.30 -4.74
CA ARG A 77 -6.40 -1.75 -6.09
C ARG A 77 -7.46 -2.85 -6.06
N THR A 78 -7.57 -3.58 -4.95
CA THR A 78 -8.49 -4.72 -4.81
C THR A 78 -9.09 -4.69 -3.42
N PRO A 79 -10.17 -3.91 -3.22
CA PRO A 79 -10.71 -3.63 -1.89
C PRO A 79 -11.15 -4.87 -1.10
N VAL A 80 -11.54 -5.96 -1.77
CA VAL A 80 -11.89 -7.25 -1.15
C VAL A 80 -10.78 -7.83 -0.27
N ASN A 81 -9.53 -7.48 -0.56
CA ASN A 81 -8.38 -7.98 0.17
C ASN A 81 -8.10 -7.19 1.46
N PHE A 82 -8.83 -6.11 1.73
CA PHE A 82 -8.75 -5.44 3.02
C PHE A 82 -9.38 -6.32 4.09
N SER A 83 -8.57 -6.68 5.09
CA SER A 83 -9.11 -7.23 6.32
C SER A 83 -9.72 -6.13 7.18
N LEU A 84 -10.69 -6.48 8.03
CA LEU A 84 -11.28 -5.54 8.99
C LEU A 84 -10.21 -4.87 9.86
N HIS A 85 -9.24 -5.64 10.34
CA HIS A 85 -8.12 -5.11 11.12
C HIS A 85 -7.36 -4.01 10.38
N GLU A 86 -7.10 -4.18 9.08
CA GLU A 86 -6.37 -3.20 8.28
C GLU A 86 -7.18 -1.95 7.99
N ILE A 87 -8.49 -2.09 7.77
CA ILE A 87 -9.40 -0.97 7.61
C ILE A 87 -9.38 -0.10 8.88
N HIS A 88 -9.58 -0.71 10.04
CA HIS A 88 -9.55 0.00 11.31
C HIS A 88 -8.19 0.64 11.57
N ARG A 89 -7.09 -0.08 11.30
CA ARG A 89 -5.74 0.45 11.50
C ARG A 89 -5.47 1.66 10.61
N LEU A 90 -5.87 1.61 9.34
CA LEU A 90 -5.75 2.73 8.40
C LEU A 90 -6.60 3.93 8.84
N ALA A 91 -7.85 3.66 9.22
CA ALA A 91 -8.77 4.69 9.69
C ALA A 91 -8.26 5.41 10.94
N HIS A 92 -7.78 4.67 11.93
CA HIS A 92 -7.15 5.24 13.13
C HIS A 92 -5.86 6.00 12.80
N TYR A 93 -5.03 5.45 11.90
CA TYR A 93 -3.80 6.12 11.48
C TYR A 93 -4.07 7.46 10.79
N ILE A 94 -5.12 7.54 9.96
CA ILE A 94 -5.53 8.76 9.24
C ILE A 94 -6.39 9.70 10.11
N GLY A 95 -7.10 9.16 11.09
CA GLY A 95 -8.03 9.88 11.96
C GLY A 95 -9.40 10.11 11.33
N ILE A 96 -9.97 9.06 10.74
CA ILE A 96 -11.32 9.02 10.15
C ILE A 96 -12.13 7.83 10.71
N ASP A 97 -13.43 7.80 10.43
CA ASP A 97 -14.29 6.66 10.74
C ASP A 97 -13.96 5.46 9.81
N PRO A 98 -13.66 4.26 10.35
CA PRO A 98 -13.48 3.03 9.57
C PRO A 98 -14.62 2.74 8.59
N GLN A 99 -15.85 3.13 8.92
CA GLN A 99 -17.02 2.90 8.06
C GLN A 99 -16.91 3.59 6.71
N LEU A 100 -16.21 4.73 6.61
CA LEU A 100 -16.01 5.42 5.33
C LEU A 100 -15.21 4.57 4.35
N ILE A 101 -14.17 3.90 4.86
CA ILE A 101 -13.34 3.01 4.05
C ILE A 101 -14.14 1.77 3.65
N SER A 102 -14.85 1.15 4.60
CA SER A 102 -15.69 -0.02 4.33
C SER A 102 -16.77 0.27 3.30
N LYS A 103 -17.52 1.37 3.46
CA LYS A 103 -18.59 1.76 2.54
C LYS A 103 -18.07 1.97 1.12
N GLN A 104 -16.92 2.62 0.97
CA GLN A 104 -16.30 2.81 -0.33
C GLN A 104 -15.86 1.48 -0.95
N ALA A 105 -15.22 0.61 -0.15
CA ALA A 105 -14.83 -0.72 -0.60
C ALA A 105 -16.05 -1.52 -1.08
N ASP A 106 -17.15 -1.49 -0.33
CA ASP A 106 -18.40 -2.16 -0.69
C ASP A 106 -19.01 -1.60 -1.97
N MET A 107 -18.98 -0.28 -2.17
CA MET A 107 -19.42 0.37 -3.42
C MET A 107 -18.61 -0.08 -4.63
N GLU A 108 -17.28 -0.18 -4.50
CA GLU A 108 -16.40 -0.68 -5.56
C GLU A 108 -16.64 -2.17 -5.85
N ILE A 109 -16.88 -2.96 -4.81
CA ILE A 109 -17.20 -4.38 -4.95
C ILE A 109 -18.56 -4.55 -5.64
N ALA A 110 -19.55 -3.73 -5.30
CA ALA A 110 -20.88 -3.78 -5.91
C ALA A 110 -20.86 -3.38 -7.38
N SER A 111 -20.03 -2.40 -7.77
CA SER A 111 -19.93 -1.93 -9.16
C SER A 111 -19.12 -2.86 -10.07
N ASN A 112 -18.22 -3.69 -9.52
CA ASN A 112 -17.41 -4.63 -10.29
C ASN A 112 -18.14 -5.97 -10.53
N LYS A 113 -18.76 -6.13 -11.71
CA LYS A 113 -19.52 -7.33 -12.10
C LYS A 113 -18.69 -8.61 -12.07
N ASP A 114 -17.46 -8.59 -12.59
CA ASP A 114 -16.59 -9.77 -12.63
C ASP A 114 -16.24 -10.26 -11.22
N LEU A 115 -16.00 -9.30 -10.32
CA LEU A 115 -15.70 -9.59 -8.92
C LEU A 115 -16.91 -10.17 -8.20
N GLN A 116 -18.11 -9.63 -8.43
CA GLN A 116 -19.36 -10.19 -7.91
C GLN A 116 -19.57 -11.64 -8.36
N VAL A 117 -19.33 -11.96 -9.64
CA VAL A 117 -19.42 -13.33 -10.15
C VAL A 117 -18.41 -14.24 -9.45
N LYS A 118 -17.17 -13.79 -9.28
CA LYS A 118 -16.12 -14.55 -8.56
C LYS A 118 -16.50 -14.80 -7.10
N LEU A 119 -17.02 -13.80 -6.40
CA LEU A 119 -17.44 -13.91 -4.99
C LEU A 119 -18.62 -14.88 -4.81
N LYS A 120 -19.50 -14.97 -5.80
CA LYS A 120 -20.63 -15.92 -5.79
C LYS A 120 -20.25 -17.33 -6.24
N LYS A 121 -19.02 -17.55 -6.71
CA LYS A 121 -18.56 -18.87 -7.18
C LYS A 121 -18.10 -19.71 -5.98
N PHE A 122 -18.99 -20.58 -5.50
CA PHE A 122 -18.69 -21.56 -4.46
C PHE A 122 -18.18 -22.88 -5.06
N LYS A 123 -17.31 -23.59 -4.33
CA LYS A 123 -16.93 -24.97 -4.68
C LYS A 123 -18.11 -25.89 -4.34
N SER A 124 -18.48 -26.79 -5.24
CA SER A 124 -19.47 -27.82 -4.92
C SER A 124 -18.87 -28.81 -3.92
N VAL A 125 -19.70 -29.34 -3.01
CA VAL A 125 -19.30 -30.44 -2.12
C VAL A 125 -18.86 -31.67 -2.93
N LYS A 126 -19.48 -31.88 -4.09
CA LYS A 126 -19.10 -32.95 -5.04
C LYS A 126 -17.73 -32.73 -5.68
N ASP A 127 -17.18 -31.52 -5.65
CA ASP A 127 -15.85 -31.21 -6.19
C ASP A 127 -14.76 -31.28 -5.09
N MET A 128 -15.14 -31.57 -3.85
CA MET A 128 -14.19 -31.68 -2.74
C MET A 128 -13.47 -33.03 -2.82
N LYS A 129 -12.14 -32.97 -2.94
CA LYS A 129 -11.24 -34.15 -3.04
C LYS A 129 -11.46 -35.19 -1.94
N GLN A 130 -11.95 -34.77 -0.77
CA GLN A 130 -12.23 -35.63 0.37
C GLN A 130 -13.38 -36.63 0.14
N TYR A 131 -14.32 -36.32 -0.76
CA TYR A 131 -15.46 -37.21 -1.10
C TYR A 131 -15.31 -37.88 -2.48
N ASN A 132 -14.24 -37.55 -3.22
CA ASN A 132 -13.93 -38.11 -4.55
C ASN A 132 -12.67 -39.01 -4.57
N SER A 133 -12.07 -39.31 -3.41
CA SER A 133 -11.07 -40.38 -3.35
C SER A 133 -11.80 -41.72 -3.38
N LYS A 134 -11.76 -42.38 -4.55
CA LYS A 134 -11.98 -43.83 -4.64
C LYS A 134 -10.81 -44.55 -3.98
#